data_AF-A0A3M9MCN0-F1
#
_entry.id   AF-A0A3M9MCN0-F1
#
_cell.length_a   1.000
_cell.length_b   1.000
_cell.length_c   1.000
_cell.angle_alpha   90.00
_cell.angle_beta   90.00
_cell.angle_gamma   90.00
#
_symmetry.space_group_name_H-M   'P 1'
#
loop_
_entity.id
_entity.type
_entity.pdbx_description
1 polymer ?
#
loop_
_entity_poly.entity_id
_entity_poly.type
_entity_poly.pdbx_seq_one_letter_code
_entity_poly.pdbx_strand_id
1 'polypeptide(L)'
;MAGSLAQSHKHGVSRRNAIYVILNSTYDDVLADEPREEGHIKLFIGPRHAQASPTEEIEILVHEYPDHPGREAVIFHAQPLSAEYRRYREEHLKS
;
A
#
# COMPACT_ATOMS: atom_id res chain seq x y z
N MET A 1 4.44 8.61 -27.37
CA MET A 1 3.81 9.43 -26.31
C MET A 1 2.98 8.49 -25.46
N ALA A 2 3.60 7.90 -24.43
CA ALA A 2 2.99 6.83 -23.64
C ALA A 2 2.08 7.42 -22.55
N GLY A 3 0.77 7.13 -22.68
CA GLY A 3 -0.05 6.54 -21.61
C GLY A 3 -0.17 7.29 -20.28
N SER A 4 -1.24 8.06 -20.18
CA SER A 4 -1.92 8.45 -18.94
C SER A 4 -2.29 7.23 -18.07
N LEU A 5 -1.45 6.88 -17.08
CA LEU A 5 -1.79 5.89 -16.04
C LEU A 5 -1.53 6.39 -14.59
N ALA A 6 -1.00 7.61 -14.41
CA ALA A 6 -0.62 8.11 -13.09
C ALA A 6 -1.79 8.60 -12.19
N GLN A 7 -3.04 8.49 -12.64
CA GLN A 7 -4.22 9.03 -11.94
C GLN A 7 -5.23 7.98 -11.46
N SER A 8 -4.89 6.69 -11.48
CA SER A 8 -5.76 5.68 -10.89
C SER A 8 -5.72 5.76 -9.35
N HIS A 9 -6.79 6.29 -8.76
CA HIS A 9 -7.40 5.81 -7.51
C HIS A 9 -6.68 6.08 -6.16
N LYS A 10 -6.33 7.34 -5.86
CA LYS A 10 -6.15 7.81 -4.46
C LYS A 10 -7.50 8.26 -3.92
N HIS A 11 -8.30 7.35 -3.37
CA HIS A 11 -9.67 7.61 -2.91
C HIS A 11 -9.68 8.38 -1.58
N GLY A 12 -9.49 9.70 -1.63
CA GLY A 12 -9.68 10.59 -0.47
C GLY A 12 -8.65 10.43 0.66
N VAL A 13 -7.56 9.69 0.42
CA VAL A 13 -6.45 9.53 1.36
C VAL A 13 -5.40 10.61 1.10
N SER A 14 -5.11 11.42 2.12
CA SER A 14 -4.05 12.43 2.04
C SER A 14 -2.67 11.78 2.02
N ARG A 15 -1.69 12.46 1.40
CA ARG A 15 -0.28 12.00 1.43
C ARG A 15 0.24 11.79 2.85
N ARG A 16 -0.15 12.64 3.80
CA ARG A 16 0.26 12.51 5.21
C ARG A 16 -0.23 11.21 5.83
N ASN A 17 -1.49 10.85 5.60
CA ASN A 17 -2.05 9.61 6.10
C ASN A 17 -1.42 8.41 5.40
N ALA A 18 -1.15 8.51 4.10
CA ALA A 18 -0.47 7.46 3.37
C ALA A 18 0.94 7.16 3.94
N ILE A 19 1.72 8.21 4.18
CA ILE A 19 3.03 8.09 4.84
C ILE A 19 2.88 7.51 6.25
N TYR A 20 1.89 7.98 7.02
CA TYR A 20 1.66 7.49 8.38
C TYR A 20 1.41 5.98 8.40
N VAL A 21 0.55 5.47 7.51
CA VAL A 21 0.24 4.05 7.38
C VAL A 21 1.48 3.25 6.97
N ILE A 22 2.27 3.72 6.01
CA ILE A 22 3.51 3.03 5.61
C ILE A 22 4.46 2.88 6.81
N LEU A 23 4.61 3.94 7.62
CA LEU A 23 5.51 3.96 8.77
C LEU A 23 4.97 3.22 10.01
N ASN A 24 3.65 3.07 10.13
CA ASN A 24 2.97 2.54 11.32
C ASN A 24 2.00 1.40 10.96
N SER A 25 2.31 0.66 9.89
CA SER A 25 1.47 -0.44 9.44
C SER A 25 1.39 -1.51 10.52
N THR A 26 0.20 -2.08 10.67
CA THR A 26 -0.05 -3.22 11.56
C THR A 26 0.00 -4.54 10.79
N TYR A 27 0.02 -4.45 9.46
CA TYR A 27 0.18 -5.57 8.55
C TYR A 27 0.86 -5.07 7.26
N ASP A 28 1.89 -5.78 6.82
CA ASP A 28 2.48 -5.61 5.50
C ASP A 28 2.78 -6.97 4.85
N ASP A 29 2.62 -7.02 3.54
CA ASP A 29 2.92 -8.22 2.76
C ASP A 29 3.28 -7.91 1.31
N VAL A 30 3.91 -8.86 0.64
CA VAL A 30 4.19 -8.78 -0.80
C VAL A 30 3.10 -9.57 -1.53
N LEU A 31 2.26 -8.88 -2.31
CA LEU A 31 1.11 -9.50 -2.97
C LEU A 31 1.47 -10.25 -4.25
N ALA A 32 2.47 -9.72 -4.95
CA ALA A 32 2.95 -10.29 -6.20
C ALA A 32 4.43 -9.94 -6.37
N ASP A 33 5.21 -10.96 -6.68
CA ASP A 33 6.51 -10.78 -7.32
C ASP A 33 6.21 -10.45 -8.80
N GLU A 34 6.40 -9.20 -9.20
CA GLU A 34 6.47 -8.87 -10.62
C GLU A 34 7.81 -9.40 -11.17
N PRO A 35 8.01 -9.55 -12.49
CA PRO A 35 9.32 -9.90 -13.03
C PRO A 35 10.41 -9.05 -12.38
N ARG A 36 11.58 -9.62 -12.08
CA ARG A 36 12.67 -8.93 -11.32
C ARG A 36 13.06 -7.55 -11.88
N GLU A 37 12.77 -7.29 -13.15
CA GLU A 37 13.01 -6.00 -13.81
C GLU A 37 11.94 -4.93 -13.49
N GLU A 38 10.79 -5.33 -12.95
CA GLU A 38 9.61 -4.52 -12.69
C GLU A 38 9.33 -4.28 -11.19
N GLY A 39 9.95 -5.04 -10.28
CA GLY A 39 9.86 -4.83 -8.82
C GLY A 39 8.86 -5.78 -8.14
N HIS A 40 8.27 -5.34 -7.02
CA HIS A 40 7.18 -6.08 -6.36
C HIS A 40 6.10 -5.13 -5.85
N ILE A 41 4.87 -5.64 -5.72
CA ILE A 41 3.76 -4.91 -5.14
C ILE A 41 3.70 -5.20 -3.65
N LYS A 42 3.94 -4.17 -2.83
CA LYS A 42 3.83 -4.23 -1.39
C LYS A 42 2.50 -3.64 -0.91
N LEU A 43 1.80 -4.41 -0.08
CA LEU A 43 0.60 -3.98 0.65
C LEU A 43 1.00 -3.51 2.04
N PHE A 44 0.44 -2.36 2.44
CA PHE A 44 0.44 -1.90 3.83
C PHE A 44 -1.00 -1.69 4.28
N ILE A 45 -1.34 -2.19 5.47
CA ILE A 45 -2.59 -1.90 6.16
C ILE A 45 -2.24 -1.32 7.52
N GLY A 46 -2.92 -0.23 7.90
CA GLY A 46 -2.71 0.38 9.20
C GLY A 46 -3.66 1.52 9.52
N PRO A 47 -3.55 2.09 10.73
CA PRO A 47 -4.39 3.19 11.18
C PRO A 47 -4.19 4.45 10.32
N ARG A 48 -5.28 5.17 10.05
CA ARG A 48 -5.28 6.40 9.23
C ARG A 48 -4.34 7.48 9.74
N HIS A 49 -4.22 7.62 11.06
CA HIS A 49 -3.31 8.52 11.80
C HIS A 49 -3.27 8.11 13.28
N ALA A 50 -2.42 8.76 14.09
CA ALA A 50 -2.19 8.38 15.49
C ALA A 50 -3.44 8.35 16.39
N GLN A 51 -4.41 9.24 16.16
CA GLN A 51 -5.66 9.32 16.93
C GLN A 51 -6.85 8.63 16.23
N ALA A 52 -6.60 7.83 15.18
CA ALA A 52 -7.67 7.18 14.45
C ALA A 52 -8.32 6.10 15.32
N SER A 53 -9.62 5.89 15.15
CA SER A 53 -10.27 4.74 15.77
C SER A 53 -9.72 3.42 15.19
N PRO A 54 -9.80 2.29 15.93
CA PRO A 54 -9.29 1.01 15.43
C PRO A 54 -9.93 0.52 14.12
N THR A 55 -11.10 1.06 13.75
CA THR A 55 -11.81 0.73 12.51
C THR A 55 -11.47 1.66 11.35
N GLU A 56 -10.75 2.75 11.59
CA GLU A 56 -10.30 3.71 10.58
C GLU A 56 -8.93 3.33 10.04
N GLU A 57 -8.90 2.18 9.38
CA GLU A 57 -7.71 1.67 8.69
C GLU A 57 -7.70 2.09 7.22
N ILE A 58 -6.49 2.20 6.68
CA ILE A 58 -6.21 2.48 5.27
C ILE A 58 -5.38 1.34 4.71
N GLU A 59 -5.67 0.97 3.46
CA GLU A 59 -4.84 0.10 2.64
C GLU A 59 -4.03 0.93 1.63
N ILE A 60 -2.79 0.52 1.39
CA ILE A 60 -1.86 1.17 0.47
C ILE A 60 -1.14 0.11 -0.34
N LEU A 61 -1.10 0.29 -1.66
CA LEU A 61 -0.23 -0.49 -2.54
C LEU A 61 0.90 0.38 -3.06
N VAL A 62 2.11 -0.18 -3.00
CA VAL A 62 3.36 0.46 -3.39
C VAL A 62 4.08 -0.45 -4.37
N HIS A 63 4.50 0.09 -5.51
CA HIS A 63 5.55 -0.56 -6.30
C HIS A 63 6.89 -0.25 -5.64
N GLU A 64 7.59 -1.29 -5.19
CA GLU A 64 8.96 -1.22 -4.67
C GLU A 64 9.93 -1.85 -5.68
N TYR A 65 11.14 -1.30 -5.75
CA TYR A 65 12.16 -1.72 -6.73
C TYR A 65 13.50 -2.02 -6.02
N PRO A 66 13.56 -3.05 -5.16
CA PRO A 66 14.72 -3.31 -4.31
C PRO A 66 16.02 -3.55 -5.09
N ASP A 67 15.92 -4.10 -6.31
CA ASP A 67 17.06 -4.43 -7.17
C ASP A 67 17.45 -3.30 -8.14
N HIS A 68 16.77 -2.14 -8.11
CA HIS A 68 16.98 -1.03 -9.03
C HIS A 68 17.44 0.24 -8.30
N PRO A 69 18.74 0.35 -7.97
CA PRO A 69 19.27 1.49 -7.23
C PRO A 69 18.99 2.81 -7.97
N GLY A 70 18.37 3.76 -7.27
CA GLY A 70 17.98 5.08 -7.81
C GLY A 70 16.54 5.16 -8.32
N ARG A 71 15.79 4.05 -8.36
CA ARG A 71 14.35 4.07 -8.64
C ARG A 71 13.55 4.23 -7.35
N GLU A 72 12.76 5.29 -7.27
CA GLU A 72 11.91 5.55 -6.12
C GLU A 72 10.68 4.64 -6.09
N ALA A 73 10.27 4.24 -4.90
CA ALA A 73 9.01 3.52 -4.70
C ALA A 73 7.81 4.43 -5.01
N VAL A 74 6.74 3.86 -5.56
CA VAL A 74 5.57 4.64 -6.02
C VAL A 74 4.30 4.11 -5.38
N ILE A 75 3.63 4.97 -4.60
CA ILE A 75 2.26 4.72 -4.13
C ILE A 75 1.29 4.89 -5.30
N PHE A 76 0.71 3.79 -5.75
CA PHE A 76 -0.26 3.79 -6.85
C PHE A 76 -1.70 3.54 -6.38
N HIS A 77 -1.89 3.09 -5.14
CA HIS A 77 -3.21 2.85 -4.55
C HIS A 77 -3.23 3.32 -3.10
N ALA A 78 -4.28 4.02 -2.70
CA ALA A 78 -4.53 4.37 -1.31
C ALA A 78 -6.02 4.63 -1.07
N GLN A 79 -6.63 3.87 -0.15
CA GLN A 79 -8.05 4.02 0.20
C GLN A 79 -8.33 3.50 1.62
N PRO A 80 -9.52 3.77 2.21
CA PRO A 80 -9.95 3.07 3.42
C PRO A 80 -9.92 1.55 3.24
N LEU A 81 -9.59 0.81 4.31
CA LEU A 81 -9.45 -0.64 4.24
C LEU A 81 -10.72 -1.33 3.72
N SER A 82 -10.60 -1.93 2.55
CA SER A 82 -11.64 -2.66 1.84
C SER A 82 -11.93 -4.01 2.48
N ALA A 83 -13.06 -4.62 2.11
CA ALA A 83 -13.40 -5.97 2.54
C ALA A 83 -12.42 -7.02 2.00
N GLU A 84 -11.89 -6.80 0.79
CA GLU A 84 -10.92 -7.69 0.14
C GLU A 84 -9.64 -7.79 0.96
N TYR A 85 -8.97 -6.66 1.22
CA TYR A 85 -7.71 -6.67 1.96
C TYR A 85 -7.87 -6.89 3.47
N ARG A 86 -9.05 -6.61 4.02
CA ARG A 86 -9.39 -7.07 5.38
C ARG A 86 -9.36 -8.59 5.44
N ARG A 87 -10.02 -9.26 4.49
CA ARG A 87 -10.07 -10.72 4.41
C ARG A 87 -8.69 -11.32 4.08
N TYR A 88 -7.97 -10.73 3.13
CA TYR A 88 -6.61 -11.16 2.79
C TYR A 88 -5.71 -11.19 4.02
N ARG A 89 -5.72 -10.10 4.82
CA ARG A 89 -4.99 -10.02 6.10
C ARG A 89 -5.38 -11.15 7.04
N GLU A 90 -6.67 -11.41 7.21
CA GLU A 90 -7.16 -12.48 8.09
C GLU A 90 -6.68 -13.87 7.65
N GLU A 91 -6.66 -14.13 6.34
CA GLU A 91 -6.22 -15.40 5.76
C GLU A 91 -4.70 -15.60 5.82
N HIS A 92 -3.91 -14.52 5.88
CA HIS A 92 -2.44 -14.53 5.81
C HIS A 92 -1.76 -13.93 7.05
N LEU A 93 -2.46 -13.90 8.19
CA LEU A 93 -1.87 -13.49 9.47
C LEU A 93 -0.72 -14.46 9.82
N LYS A 94 0.50 -13.95 9.78
CA LYS A 94 1.71 -14.70 10.19
C LYS A 94 1.62 -14.94 11.70
N SER A 95 1.52 -16.22 12.10
CA SER A 95 1.45 -16.67 13.51
C SER A 95 2.73 -16.40 14.27
#